data_AF-A0A0A9GC00-F1
#
_entry.id   AF-A0A0A9GC00-F1
#
_cell.length_a   1.000
_cell.length_b   1.000
_cell.length_c   1.000
_cell.angle_alpha   90.00
_cell.angle_beta   90.00
_cell.angle_gamma   90.00
#
_symmetry.space_group_name_H-M   'P 1'
#
loop_
_entity.id
_entity.type
_entity.pdbx_description
1 polymer ?
#
loop_
_entity_poly.entity_id
_entity_poly.type
_entity_poly.pdbx_seq_one_letter_code
_entity_poly.pdbx_strand_id
1 'polypeptide(L)'
;MVYNSINKQLVGPHKDPPSMKVVADKMEEYRAKKGISLMEFQELILKWAEKDLRLVLANKAAVAILGAPLLAVKTKNAGRQVPRIRGAVEKVPTPLLATIFSIGLTIL
;
A
#
# COMPACT_ATOMS: atom_id res chain seq x y z
N MET A 1 -12.48 -18.61 -2.76
CA MET A 1 -13.02 -17.32 -3.23
C MET A 1 -11.95 -16.64 -4.09
N VAL A 2 -12.24 -16.29 -5.35
CA VAL A 2 -11.26 -15.73 -6.32
C VAL A 2 -10.58 -14.46 -5.78
N TYR A 3 -11.36 -13.58 -5.14
CA TYR A 3 -10.86 -12.36 -4.49
C TYR A 3 -9.76 -12.66 -3.45
N ASN A 4 -9.94 -13.71 -2.64
CA ASN A 4 -8.96 -14.10 -1.62
C ASN A 4 -7.63 -14.54 -2.24
N SER A 5 -7.68 -15.24 -3.38
CA SER A 5 -6.47 -15.67 -4.09
C SER A 5 -5.69 -14.49 -4.67
N ILE A 6 -6.39 -13.48 -5.20
CA ILE A 6 -5.78 -12.24 -5.69
C ILE A 6 -5.16 -11.45 -4.53
N ASN A 7 -5.90 -11.30 -3.44
CA ASN A 7 -5.46 -10.55 -2.28
C ASN A 7 -4.20 -11.12 -1.61
N LYS A 8 -4.03 -12.45 -1.63
CA LYS A 8 -2.81 -13.12 -1.13
C LYS A 8 -1.54 -12.78 -1.92
N GLN A 9 -1.66 -12.32 -3.16
CA GLN A 9 -0.53 -11.91 -3.99
C GLN A 9 -0.14 -10.44 -3.75
N LEU A 10 -0.98 -9.66 -3.07
CA LEU A 10 -0.70 -8.26 -2.76
C LEU A 10 0.21 -8.17 -1.53
N VAL A 11 1.29 -7.40 -1.65
CA VAL A 11 2.24 -7.18 -0.56
C VAL A 11 1.63 -6.23 0.48
N GLY A 12 1.20 -6.78 1.63
CA GLY A 12 0.68 -6.01 2.75
C GLY A 12 -0.35 -6.76 3.59
N PRO A 13 -1.04 -6.08 4.52
CA PRO A 13 -2.08 -6.68 5.34
C PRO A 13 -3.23 -7.22 4.48
N HIS A 14 -3.67 -8.43 4.81
CA HIS A 14 -4.81 -9.07 4.15
C HIS A 14 -6.04 -8.16 4.24
N LYS A 15 -6.61 -7.78 3.08
CA LYS A 15 -7.88 -7.06 3.04
C LYS A 15 -9.05 -8.01 3.10
N ASP A 16 -10.03 -7.68 3.93
CA ASP A 16 -11.28 -8.43 3.96
C ASP A 16 -12.03 -8.24 2.65
N PRO A 17 -12.74 -9.26 2.17
CA PRO A 17 -13.63 -9.10 1.03
C PRO A 17 -14.68 -8.00 1.31
N PRO A 18 -15.30 -7.45 0.25
CA PRO A 18 -16.39 -6.49 0.42
C PRO A 18 -17.48 -7.05 1.34
N SER A 19 -18.08 -6.17 2.13
CA SER A 19 -19.07 -6.58 3.13
C SER A 19 -20.26 -7.27 2.48
N MET A 20 -20.90 -8.19 3.22
CA MET A 20 -22.07 -8.92 2.74
C MET A 20 -23.20 -8.00 2.29
N LYS A 21 -23.30 -6.80 2.86
CA LYS A 21 -24.24 -5.76 2.41
C LYS A 21 -23.93 -5.29 0.99
N VAL A 22 -22.68 -4.92 0.71
CA VAL A 22 -22.26 -4.48 -0.65
C VAL A 22 -22.45 -5.59 -1.68
N VAL A 23 -22.18 -6.84 -1.29
CA VAL A 23 -22.41 -8.00 -2.15
C VAL A 23 -23.91 -8.22 -2.39
N ALA A 24 -24.76 -8.09 -1.37
CA ALA A 24 -26.21 -8.24 -1.49
C ALA A 24 -26.81 -7.15 -2.38
N ASP A 25 -26.40 -5.89 -2.20
CA ASP A 25 -26.86 -4.76 -3.01
C ASP A 25 -26.49 -4.97 -4.49
N LYS A 26 -25.28 -5.50 -4.77
CA LYS A 26 -24.90 -5.86 -6.14
C LYS A 26 -25.64 -7.08 -6.69
N MET A 27 -25.96 -8.05 -5.84
CA MET A 27 -26.73 -9.22 -6.24
C MET A 27 -28.14 -8.86 -6.70
N GLU A 28 -28.79 -7.91 -6.03
CA GLU A 28 -30.11 -7.37 -6.42
C GLU A 28 -30.08 -6.78 -7.84
N GLU A 29 -29.04 -5.98 -8.14
CA GLU A 29 -28.85 -5.36 -9.47
C GLU A 29 -28.75 -6.40 -10.58
N TYR A 30 -27.99 -7.49 -10.36
CA TYR A 30 -27.85 -8.56 -11.35
C TYR A 30 -29.07 -9.49 -11.42
N ARG A 31 -29.81 -9.69 -10.32
CA ARG A 31 -31.07 -10.43 -10.34
C ARG A 31 -32.10 -9.75 -11.25
N ALA A 32 -32.17 -8.42 -11.23
CA ALA A 32 -33.01 -7.66 -12.16
C ALA A 32 -32.62 -7.86 -13.63
N LYS A 33 -31.35 -8.19 -13.91
CA LYS A 33 -30.80 -8.48 -15.24
C LYS A 33 -30.81 -9.97 -15.64
N LYS A 34 -31.48 -10.85 -14.87
CA LYS A 34 -31.49 -12.32 -15.06
C LYS A 34 -30.13 -13.02 -14.85
N GLY A 35 -29.22 -12.41 -14.10
CA GLY A 35 -27.93 -12.99 -13.74
C GLY A 35 -26.75 -12.11 -14.11
N ILE A 36 -25.55 -12.68 -14.00
CA ILE A 36 -24.28 -12.03 -14.30
C ILE A 36 -23.52 -12.88 -15.32
N SER A 37 -22.98 -12.26 -16.35
CA SER A 37 -22.07 -12.94 -17.27
C SER A 37 -20.70 -13.17 -16.64
N LEU A 38 -19.92 -14.09 -17.20
CA LEU A 38 -18.54 -14.33 -16.73
C LEU A 38 -17.68 -13.07 -16.81
N MET A 39 -17.84 -12.27 -17.87
CA MET A 39 -17.12 -11.00 -18.04
C MET A 39 -17.49 -9.97 -16.97
N GLU A 40 -18.78 -9.76 -16.74
CA GLU A 40 -19.24 -8.82 -15.70
C GLU A 40 -18.77 -9.25 -14.30
N PHE A 41 -18.74 -10.56 -14.04
CA PHE A 41 -18.22 -11.09 -12.78
C PHE A 41 -16.72 -10.81 -12.63
N GLN A 42 -15.92 -11.04 -13.69
CA GLN A 42 -14.48 -10.75 -13.68
C GLN A 42 -14.22 -9.25 -13.46
N GLU A 43 -14.95 -8.39 -14.16
CA GLU A 43 -14.82 -6.93 -14.03
C GLU A 43 -15.19 -6.45 -12.63
N LEU A 44 -16.24 -7.01 -12.03
CA LEU A 44 -16.65 -6.69 -10.67
C LEU A 44 -15.54 -7.03 -9.64
N ILE A 45 -14.95 -8.23 -9.76
CA ILE A 45 -13.86 -8.66 -8.87
C ILE A 45 -12.63 -7.76 -9.05
N LEU A 46 -12.26 -7.43 -10.29
CA LEU A 46 -11.13 -6.54 -10.58
C LEU A 46 -11.37 -5.14 -10.01
N LYS A 47 -12.58 -4.59 -10.17
CA LYS A 47 -12.94 -3.27 -9.65
C LYS A 47 -12.84 -3.19 -8.13
N TRP A 48 -13.28 -4.23 -7.43
CA TRP A 48 -13.13 -4.30 -5.98
C TRP A 48 -11.67 -4.43 -5.57
N ALA A 49 -10.91 -5.32 -6.20
CA ALA A 49 -9.49 -5.47 -5.93
C ALA A 49 -8.69 -4.18 -6.19
N GLU A 50 -8.99 -3.46 -7.28
CA GLU A 50 -8.33 -2.20 -7.63
C GLU A 50 -8.58 -1.12 -6.58
N LYS A 51 -9.83 -0.99 -6.10
CA LYS A 51 -10.18 0.00 -5.08
C LYS A 51 -9.36 -0.21 -3.81
N ASP A 52 -9.23 -1.46 -3.38
CA ASP A 52 -8.47 -1.81 -2.17
C ASP A 52 -6.97 -1.61 -2.38
N LEU A 53 -6.46 -1.97 -3.56
CA LEU A 53 -5.06 -1.73 -3.92
C LEU A 53 -4.70 -0.24 -3.91
N ARG A 54 -5.55 0.61 -4.51
CA ARG A 54 -5.36 2.07 -4.51
C ARG A 54 -5.32 2.62 -3.08
N LEU A 55 -6.20 2.13 -2.21
CA LEU A 55 -6.24 2.57 -0.81
C LEU A 55 -4.99 2.14 -0.03
N VAL A 56 -4.51 0.91 -0.24
CA VAL A 56 -3.25 0.43 0.34
C VAL A 56 -2.07 1.27 -0.14
N LEU A 57 -1.95 1.44 -1.46
CA LEU A 57 -0.84 2.19 -2.05
C LEU A 57 -0.85 3.66 -1.60
N ALA A 58 -2.02 4.30 -1.55
CA ALA A 58 -2.17 5.67 -1.06
C ALA A 58 -1.74 5.81 0.41
N ASN A 59 -2.14 4.87 1.27
CA ASN A 59 -1.74 4.89 2.68
C ASN A 59 -0.22 4.67 2.84
N LYS A 60 0.36 3.71 2.12
CA LYS A 60 1.81 3.48 2.13
C LYS A 60 2.58 4.69 1.59
N ALA A 61 2.11 5.31 0.51
CA ALA A 61 2.68 6.52 -0.04
C ALA A 61 2.61 7.69 0.96
N ALA A 62 1.48 7.89 1.65
CA ALA A 62 1.33 8.92 2.66
C ALA A 62 2.33 8.72 3.82
N VAL A 63 2.49 7.49 4.30
CA VAL A 63 3.48 7.14 5.34
C VAL A 63 4.90 7.40 4.85
N ALA A 64 5.24 7.02 3.61
CA ALA A 64 6.55 7.25 3.03
C ALA A 64 6.86 8.75 2.87
N ILE A 65 5.92 9.53 2.33
CA ILE A 65 6.09 10.98 2.10
C ILE A 65 6.31 11.72 3.43
N LEU A 66 5.56 11.38 4.47
CA LEU A 66 5.65 12.05 5.77
C LEU A 66 6.80 11.52 6.64
N GLY A 67 6.96 10.20 6.67
CA GLY A 67 7.90 9.51 7.56
C GLY A 67 9.34 9.53 7.06
N ALA A 68 9.57 9.40 5.75
CA ALA A 68 10.92 9.25 5.22
C ALA A 68 11.83 10.48 5.45
N PRO A 69 11.37 11.74 5.26
CA PRO A 69 12.18 12.91 5.57
C PRO A 69 12.53 13.00 7.07
N LEU A 70 11.55 12.69 7.93
CA LEU A 70 11.74 12.71 9.38
C LEU A 70 12.77 11.68 9.83
N LEU A 71 12.66 10.44 9.33
CA LEU A 71 13.62 9.37 9.60
C LEU A 71 15.01 9.74 9.09
N ALA A 72 15.11 10.26 7.87
CA ALA A 72 16.39 10.67 7.29
C ALA A 72 17.11 11.72 8.15
N VAL A 73 16.40 12.75 8.61
CA VAL A 73 16.96 13.79 9.49
C VAL A 73 17.37 13.21 10.84
N LYS A 74 16.50 12.41 11.48
CA LYS A 74 16.79 11.79 12.78
C LYS A 74 18.02 10.88 12.71
N THR A 75 18.07 9.99 11.71
CA THR A 75 19.19 9.06 11.52
C THR A 75 20.49 9.80 11.24
N LYS A 76 20.45 10.84 10.39
CA LYS A 76 21.65 11.65 10.11
C LYS A 76 22.16 12.39 11.35
N ASN A 77 21.26 12.96 12.15
CA ASN A 77 21.62 13.65 13.38
C ASN A 77 22.19 12.68 14.43
N ALA A 78 21.60 11.50 14.59
CA ALA A 78 22.12 10.46 15.47
C ALA A 78 23.53 10.01 15.03
N GLY A 79 23.74 9.76 13.73
CA GLY A 79 25.04 9.37 13.20
C GLY A 79 26.13 10.44 13.41
N ARG A 80 25.78 11.73 13.36
CA ARG A 80 26.71 12.83 13.64
C ARG A 80 27.19 12.88 15.09
N GLN A 81 26.40 12.37 16.04
CA GLN A 81 26.78 12.33 17.45
C GLN A 81 27.83 11.25 17.75
N VAL A 82 28.12 10.35 16.81
CA VAL A 82 29.10 9.28 16.97
C VAL A 82 30.44 9.69 16.34
N PRO A 83 31.49 10.00 17.14
CA PRO A 83 32.74 10.56 16.62
C PRO A 83 33.42 9.68 15.56
N ARG A 84 33.35 8.36 15.74
CA ARG A 84 34.00 7.37 14.86
C ARG A 84 33.46 7.36 13.42
N ILE A 85 32.17 7.69 13.23
CA ILE A 85 31.51 7.61 11.91
C ILE A 85 31.05 8.97 11.38
N ARG A 86 31.21 10.04 12.16
CA ARG A 86 30.75 11.41 11.81
C ARG A 86 31.20 11.84 10.42
N GLY A 87 32.48 11.62 10.08
CA GLY A 87 33.03 12.00 8.77
C GLY A 87 32.41 11.24 7.60
N ALA A 88 31.96 9.99 7.80
CA ALA A 88 31.22 9.25 6.79
C ALA A 88 29.77 9.75 6.68
N VAL A 89 29.10 9.98 7.82
CA VAL A 89 27.71 10.45 7.89
C VAL A 89 27.53 11.83 7.25
N GLU A 90 28.51 12.73 7.41
CA GLU A 90 28.46 14.07 6.79
C GLU A 90 28.53 14.02 5.26
N LYS A 91 29.24 13.03 4.68
CA LYS A 91 29.33 12.84 3.22
C LYS A 91 28.04 12.30 2.60
N VAL A 92 27.16 11.67 3.38
CA VAL A 92 25.90 11.12 2.87
C VAL A 92 24.84 12.21 2.79
N PRO A 93 24.28 12.52 1.60
CA PRO A 93 23.22 13.50 1.46
C PRO A 93 21.93 13.05 2.17
N THR A 94 21.27 13.96 2.88
CA THR A 94 19.99 13.66 3.54
C THR A 94 18.90 13.19 2.56
N PRO A 95 18.79 13.75 1.34
CA PRO A 95 17.82 13.26 0.36
C PRO A 95 18.01 11.79 -0.03
N LEU A 96 19.26 11.28 -0.04
CA LEU A 96 19.56 9.88 -0.33
C LEU A 96 19.01 8.96 0.77
N LEU A 97 19.21 9.33 2.04
CA LEU A 97 18.64 8.60 3.17
C LEU A 97 17.10 8.63 3.12
N ALA A 98 16.51 9.78 2.77
CA ALA A 98 15.06 9.89 2.61
C ALA A 98 14.53 8.99 1.48
N THR A 99 15.28 8.83 0.39
CA THR A 99 14.89 7.90 -0.68
C THR A 99 14.90 6.45 -0.20
N ILE A 100 15.95 6.04 0.52
CA ILE A 100 16.06 4.68 1.09
C ILE A 100 14.90 4.42 2.06
N PHE A 101 14.60 5.36 2.97
CA PHE A 101 13.46 5.22 3.88
C PHE A 101 12.11 5.22 3.16
N SER A 102 11.95 6.02 2.11
CA SER A 102 10.72 6.05 1.32
C SER A 102 10.46 4.69 0.64
N ILE A 103 11.49 4.11 0.03
CA ILE A 103 11.42 2.77 -0.58
C ILE A 103 11.08 1.73 0.50
N GLY A 104 11.77 1.75 1.64
CA GLY A 104 11.53 0.82 2.74
C GLY A 104 10.09 0.90 3.26
N LEU A 105 9.59 2.10 3.53
CA LEU A 105 8.22 2.34 4.03
C LEU A 105 7.14 1.98 3.01
N THR A 106 7.44 2.03 1.71
CA THR A 106 6.49 1.68 0.65
C THR A 106 6.39 0.17 0.44
N ILE A 107 7.49 -0.56 0.66
CA ILE A 107 7.54 -2.01 0.44
C ILE A 107 7.09 -2.79 1.68
N LEU A 108 7.38 -2.30 2.89
CA LEU A 108 6.89 -2.86 4.16
C LEU A 108 5.36 -2.81 4.26
#